data_AF-A0A961L5Q9-F1
#
_entry.id   AF-A0A961L5Q9-F1
#
_cell.length_a   1.000
_cell.length_b   1.000
_cell.length_c   1.000
_cell.angle_alpha   90.00
_cell.angle_beta   90.00
_cell.angle_gamma   90.00
#
_symmetry.space_group_name_H-M   'P 1'
#
loop_
_entity.id
_entity.type
_entity.pdbx_description
1 polymer ?
#
loop_
_entity_poly.entity_id
_entity_poly.type
_entity_poly.pdbx_seq_one_letter_code
_entity_poly.pdbx_strand_id
1 'polypeptide(L)' 'MKLGLLTAPFPDTELMEVARWSASAGFEALEIACWPASGGEARRYAGTSHIDVDGITGARAREIA' A
#
# COMPACT_ATOMS: atom_id res chain seq x y z
N MET A 1 -21.92 1.75 -3.21
CA MET A 1 -20.67 1.19 -3.78
C MET A 1 -19.57 2.18 -3.45
N LYS A 2 -18.42 1.74 -2.93
CA LYS A 2 -17.32 2.63 -2.55
C LYS A 2 -16.29 2.70 -3.68
N LEU A 3 -15.91 3.91 -4.10
CA LEU A 3 -14.83 4.11 -5.06
C LEU A 3 -13.49 4.16 -4.32
N GLY A 4 -12.47 3.50 -4.86
CA GLY A 4 -11.14 3.46 -4.25
C GLY A 4 -10.02 3.34 -5.27
N LEU A 5 -8.79 3.22 -4.77
CA LEU A 5 -7.59 3.05 -5.59
C LEU A 5 -6.62 2.04 -4.96
N LEU A 6 -5.83 1.40 -5.83
CA LEU A 6 -4.66 0.62 -5.45
C LEU A 6 -3.48 1.56 -5.18
N THR A 7 -2.75 1.38 -4.08
CA THR A 7 -1.66 2.29 -3.68
C THR A 7 -0.37 2.14 -4.50
N ALA A 8 -0.29 1.16 -5.40
CA ALA A 8 0.88 0.89 -6.25
C ALA A 8 1.47 2.09 -7.02
N PRO A 9 0.68 3.10 -7.47
CA PRO A 9 1.19 4.33 -8.10
C PRO A 9 2.02 5.26 -7.23
N PHE A 10 2.10 5.02 -5.92
CA PHE A 10 2.75 5.90 -4.95
C PHE A 10 3.99 5.23 -4.32
N PRO A 11 5.07 4.96 -5.08
CA PRO A 11 6.25 4.23 -4.59
C PRO A 11 6.99 4.97 -3.47
N ASP A 12 7.03 6.30 -3.53
CA ASP A 12 7.82 7.15 -2.64
C ASP A 12 6.95 7.90 -1.60
N THR A 13 5.68 7.53 -1.47
CA THR A 13 4.72 8.19 -0.56
C THR A 13 4.29 7.22 0.52
N GLU A 14 4.41 7.64 1.78
CA GLU A 14 3.98 6.85 2.93
C GLU A 14 2.49 6.52 2.87
N LEU A 15 2.11 5.31 3.32
CA LEU A 15 0.73 4.81 3.23
C LEU A 15 -0.29 5.78 3.82
N MET A 16 0.01 6.36 4.98
CA MET A 16 -0.89 7.31 5.64
C MET A 16 -1.03 8.63 4.90
N GLU A 17 -0.02 9.03 4.12
CA GLU A 17 -0.12 10.19 3.26
C GLU A 17 -0.97 9.91 2.03
N VAL A 18 -0.82 8.72 1.41
CA VAL A 18 -1.72 8.24 0.35
C VAL A 18 -3.16 8.21 0.85
N ALA A 19 -3.39 7.74 2.08
CA ALA A 19 -4.72 7.70 2.68
C ALA A 19 -5.33 9.09 2.91
N ARG A 20 -4.55 10.03 3.47
CA ARG A 20 -4.99 11.42 3.65
C ARG A 20 -5.35 12.07 2.31
N TRP A 21 -4.50 11.90 1.31
CA TRP A 21 -4.75 12.44 -0.03
C TRP A 21 -6.00 11.81 -0.66
N SER A 22 -6.13 10.49 -0.60
CA SER A 22 -7.26 9.77 -1.20
C SER A 22 -8.60 10.21 -0.60
N ALA A 23 -8.64 10.39 0.73
CA ALA A 23 -9.81 10.95 1.41
C ALA A 23 -10.10 12.39 0.94
N SER A 24 -9.07 13.24 0.80
CA SER A 24 -9.24 14.61 0.29
C SER A 24 -9.71 14.67 -1.17
N ALA A 25 -9.42 13.64 -1.95
CA ALA A 25 -9.86 13.47 -3.34
C ALA A 25 -11.25 12.80 -3.47
N GLY A 26 -11.90 12.45 -2.36
CA GLY A 26 -13.24 11.86 -2.35
C GLY A 26 -13.29 10.34 -2.55
N PHE A 27 -12.16 9.63 -2.49
CA PHE A 27 -12.16 8.17 -2.45
C PHE A 27 -12.59 7.66 -1.08
N GLU A 28 -13.32 6.56 -1.07
CA GLU A 28 -13.93 5.96 0.12
C GLU A 28 -13.26 4.62 0.52
N ALA A 29 -12.32 4.13 -0.29
CA ALA A 29 -11.62 2.87 -0.07
C ALA A 29 -10.19 2.91 -0.62
N LEU A 30 -9.33 2.05 -0.07
CA LEU A 30 -7.97 1.79 -0.56
C LEU A 30 -7.76 0.29 -0.71
N GLU A 31 -7.10 -0.10 -1.79
CA GLU A 31 -6.45 -1.40 -1.93
C GLU A 31 -4.95 -1.18 -1.68
N ILE A 32 -4.41 -1.83 -0.65
CA ILE A 32 -3.04 -1.54 -0.19
C ILE A 32 -2.07 -2.52 -0.85
N ALA A 33 -0.97 -1.99 -1.38
CA ALA A 33 0.15 -2.76 -1.87
C ALA A 33 0.82 -3.55 -0.72
N CYS A 34 0.49 -4.84 -0.62
CA CYS A 34 0.87 -5.74 0.49
C CYS A 34 1.55 -7.00 -0.06
N TRP A 35 2.81 -6.88 -0.50
CA TRP A 35 3.61 -7.95 -1.11
C TRP A 35 5.10 -7.77 -0.80
N PRO A 36 5.96 -8.78 -0.99
CA PRO A 36 7.39 -8.65 -0.72
C PRO A 36 8.03 -7.50 -1.50
N ALA A 37 8.80 -6.64 -0.82
CA ALA A 37 9.55 -5.56 -1.46
C ALA A 37 10.69 -6.07 -2.36
N SER A 38 11.19 -7.28 -2.08
CA SER A 38 12.33 -7.94 -2.74
C SER A 38 12.00 -8.60 -4.09
N GLY A 39 10.73 -8.58 -4.54
CA GLY A 39 10.22 -9.50 -5.56
C GLY A 39 10.21 -9.04 -7.03
N GLY A 40 10.68 -7.84 -7.39
CA GLY A 40 10.56 -7.38 -8.77
C GLY A 40 11.51 -6.28 -9.21
N GLU A 41 11.88 -6.31 -10.50
CA GLU A 41 12.50 -5.19 -11.21
C GLU A 41 11.60 -3.95 -11.07
N ALA A 42 12.18 -2.81 -10.74
CA ALA A 42 11.47 -1.53 -10.57
C ALA A 42 10.84 -1.10 -11.90
N ARG A 43 9.63 -1.60 -12.16
CA ARG A 43 8.81 -1.26 -13.33
C ARG A 43 7.69 -0.35 -12.85
N ARG A 44 7.13 0.42 -13.77
CA ARG A 44 6.02 1.33 -13.45
C ARG A 44 4.87 0.52 -12.80
N TYR A 45 4.56 0.83 -11.54
CA TYR A 45 3.56 0.17 -10.68
C TYR A 45 3.91 -1.24 -10.16
N ALA A 46 5.13 -1.75 -10.44
CA ALA A 46 5.63 -3.00 -9.87
C ALA A 46 6.85 -2.68 -8.99
N GLY A 47 6.70 -2.89 -7.68
CA GLY A 47 7.77 -2.67 -6.69
C GLY A 47 7.34 -1.84 -5.49
N THR A 48 6.30 -1.00 -5.61
CA THR A 48 5.70 -0.31 -4.47
C THR A 48 5.18 -1.34 -3.47
N SER A 49 5.65 -1.32 -2.23
CA SER A 49 5.10 -2.15 -1.15
C SER A 49 4.94 -1.29 0.09
N HIS A 50 3.69 -0.88 0.35
CA HIS A 50 3.34 -0.10 1.55
C HIS A 50 3.27 -0.98 2.79
N ILE A 51 2.99 -2.28 2.60
CA ILE A 51 3.11 -3.31 3.62
C ILE A 51 4.02 -4.38 3.06
N ASP A 52 5.30 -4.30 3.42
CA ASP A 52 6.23 -5.39 3.13
C ASP A 52 5.89 -6.60 3.99
N VAL A 53 5.56 -7.69 3.34
CA VAL A 53 5.22 -8.96 4.00
C VAL A 53 6.40 -9.92 4.05
N ASP A 54 7.54 -9.57 3.45
CA ASP A 54 8.76 -10.36 3.58
C ASP A 54 9.24 -10.33 5.04
N GLY A 55 9.42 -11.51 5.64
CA GLY A 55 9.82 -11.62 7.04
C GLY A 55 8.84 -11.06 8.09
N ILE A 56 7.58 -10.79 7.74
CA ILE A 56 6.60 -10.24 8.69
C ILE A 56 6.43 -11.15 9.92
N THR A 57 6.50 -10.56 11.11
CA THR A 57 6.30 -11.30 12.36
C THR A 57 4.82 -11.44 12.69
N GLY A 58 4.45 -12.47 13.46
CA GLY A 58 3.07 -12.62 13.92
C GLY A 58 2.58 -11.46 14.80
N ALA A 59 3.48 -10.78 15.52
CA ALA A 59 3.13 -9.57 16.27
C ALA A 59 2.79 -8.41 15.32
N ARG A 60 3.64 -8.17 14.32
CA ARG A 60 3.43 -7.12 13.33
C ARG A 60 2.18 -7.35 12.48
N ALA A 61 1.91 -8.59 12.08
CA ALA A 61 0.69 -8.93 11.35
C ALA A 61 -0.58 -8.59 12.15
N ARG A 62 -0.57 -8.77 13.48
CA ARG A 62 -1.69 -8.39 14.36
C ARG A 62 -1.86 -6.89 14.55
N GLU A 63 -0.81 -6.10 14.37
CA GLU A 63 -0.91 -4.63 14.44
C GLU A 63 -1.57 -4.04 13.20
N ILE A 64 -1.49 -4.73 12.05
CA ILE A 64 -1.97 -4.25 10.75
C ILE A 64 -3.37 -4.80 10.40
N ALA A 65 -3.75 -5.96 10.96
CA ALA A 65 -5.05 -6.61 10.76
C ALA A 65 -6.19 -5.92 11.53
#